data_AF-A0ABD2RM64-F1
#
_entry.id   AF-A0ABD2RM64-F1
#
_cell.length_a   1.000
_cell.length_b   1.000
_cell.length_c   1.000
_cell.angle_alpha   90.00
_cell.angle_beta   90.00
_cell.angle_gamma   90.00
#
_symmetry.space_group_name_H-M   'P 1'
#
loop_
_entity.id
_entity.type
_entity.pdbx_description
1 polymer ?
#
loop_
_entity_poly.entity_id
_entity_poly.type
_entity_poly.pdbx_seq_one_letter_code
_entity_poly.pdbx_strand_id
1 'polypeptide(L)'
;MADEANRTAFIEIQGRMIETTGKLKQVQTQIRNKETEKKRAYLTLEELKQLSDDTNTYKAIGRTFVLEPKAVLMNEQEQKLKDGETAIASLQTSKEYLEKHMAEVENNLRELLQQDPGLARQIMTMSVA
;
A
#
# COMPACT_ATOMS: atom_id res chain seq x y z
N MET A 1 -30.77 -27.53 -1.26
CA MET A 1 -30.14 -27.04 -2.50
C MET A 1 -29.84 -25.55 -2.42
N ALA A 2 -30.80 -24.68 -2.09
CA ALA A 2 -30.56 -23.24 -1.90
C ALA A 2 -29.60 -22.93 -0.73
N ASP A 3 -29.79 -23.56 0.43
CA ASP A 3 -28.93 -23.37 1.62
C ASP A 3 -27.45 -23.72 1.36
N GLU A 4 -27.20 -24.75 0.55
CA GLU A 4 -25.84 -25.19 0.21
C GLU A 4 -25.15 -24.24 -0.78
N ALA A 5 -25.92 -23.69 -1.73
CA ALA A 5 -25.45 -22.64 -2.64
C ALA A 5 -25.12 -21.35 -1.87
N ASN A 6 -25.99 -20.93 -0.95
CA ASN A 6 -25.77 -19.74 -0.12
C ASN A 6 -24.54 -19.89 0.79
N ARG A 7 -24.35 -21.07 1.39
CA ARG A 7 -23.16 -21.38 2.20
C ARG A 7 -21.87 -21.34 1.38
N THR A 8 -21.90 -21.85 0.15
CA THR A 8 -20.76 -21.81 -0.77
C THR A 8 -20.43 -20.38 -1.16
N ALA A 9 -21.43 -19.59 -1.55
CA ALA A 9 -21.28 -18.18 -1.88
C ALA A 9 -20.70 -17.37 -0.70
N PHE A 10 -21.12 -17.67 0.53
CA PHE A 10 -20.56 -17.03 1.72
C PHE A 10 -19.06 -17.28 1.89
N ILE A 11 -18.61 -18.54 1.76
CA ILE A 11 -17.19 -18.90 1.88
C ILE A 11 -16.37 -18.19 0.80
N GLU A 12 -16.89 -18.10 -0.43
CA GLU A 12 -16.23 -17.38 -1.52
C GLU A 12 -16.11 -15.88 -1.22
N ILE A 13 -17.19 -15.25 -0.76
CA ILE A 13 -17.20 -13.83 -0.39
C ILE A 13 -16.22 -13.55 0.76
N GLN A 14 -16.18 -14.42 1.78
CA GLN A 14 -15.19 -14.31 2.85
C GLN A 14 -13.76 -14.45 2.33
N GLY A 15 -13.50 -15.39 1.42
CA GLY A 15 -12.19 -15.56 0.79
C GLY A 15 -11.74 -14.29 0.06
N ARG A 16 -12.64 -13.69 -0.74
CA ARG A 16 -12.39 -12.42 -1.44
C ARG A 16 -12.15 -11.26 -0.48
N MET A 17 -12.89 -11.21 0.63
CA MET A 17 -12.71 -10.20 1.67
C MET A 17 -11.31 -10.30 2.29
N ILE A 18 -10.90 -11.49 2.73
CA ILE A 18 -9.58 -11.74 3.31
C ILE A 18 -8.46 -11.35 2.33
N GLU A 19 -8.58 -11.78 1.07
CA GLU A 19 -7.60 -11.48 0.03
C GLU A 19 -7.49 -9.97 -0.23
N THR A 20 -8.64 -9.28 -0.38
CA THR A 20 -8.68 -7.84 -0.66
C THR A 20 -8.13 -7.04 0.52
N THR A 21 -8.44 -7.43 1.77
CA THR A 21 -7.87 -6.80 2.98
C THR A 21 -6.36 -6.97 3.03
N GLY A 22 -5.85 -8.17 2.69
CA GLY A 22 -4.42 -8.44 2.60
C GLY A 22 -3.72 -7.52 1.60
N LYS A 23 -4.28 -7.41 0.39
CA LYS A 23 -3.77 -6.52 -0.67
C LYS A 23 -3.80 -5.05 -0.24
N LEU A 24 -4.88 -4.58 0.38
CA LEU A 24 -4.99 -3.21 0.91
C LEU A 24 -3.89 -2.91 1.93
N LYS A 25 -3.66 -3.80 2.89
CA LYS A 25 -2.62 -3.65 3.91
C LYS A 25 -1.22 -3.59 3.27
N GLN A 26 -0.98 -4.42 2.26
CA GLN A 26 0.27 -4.41 1.52
C GLN A 26 0.49 -3.08 0.79
N VAL A 27 -0.51 -2.57 0.05
CA VAL A 27 -0.42 -1.29 -0.66
C VAL A 27 -0.22 -0.13 0.31
N GLN A 28 -0.95 -0.10 1.43
CA GLN A 28 -0.77 0.92 2.47
C GLN A 28 0.66 0.92 3.04
N THR A 29 1.24 -0.26 3.27
CA THR A 29 2.62 -0.39 3.74
C THR A 29 3.62 0.13 2.69
N GLN A 30 3.40 -0.17 1.41
CA GLN A 30 4.24 0.32 0.32
C GLN A 30 4.19 1.84 0.21
N ILE A 31 3.00 2.45 0.32
CA ILE A 31 2.83 3.91 0.32
C ILE A 31 3.66 4.53 1.45
N ARG A 32 3.50 4.04 2.69
CA ARG A 32 4.25 4.55 3.85
C ARG A 32 5.78 4.45 3.66
N ASN A 33 6.25 3.34 3.10
CA ASN A 33 7.67 3.16 2.83
C ASN A 33 8.17 4.17 1.79
N LYS A 34 7.42 4.36 0.69
CA LYS A 34 7.76 5.34 -0.36
C LYS A 34 7.70 6.78 0.15
N GLU A 35 6.75 7.12 1.00
CA GLU A 35 6.70 8.43 1.67
C GLU A 35 7.92 8.67 2.54
N THR A 36 8.38 7.65 3.26
CA THR A 36 9.59 7.72 4.09
C THR A 36 10.84 7.90 3.24
N GLU A 37 10.98 7.14 2.15
CA GLU A 37 12.08 7.28 1.18
C GLU A 37 12.09 8.68 0.55
N LYS A 38 10.91 9.15 0.10
CA LYS A 38 10.74 10.50 -0.46
C LYS A 38 11.15 11.57 0.53
N LYS A 39 10.70 11.48 1.78
CA LYS A 39 11.04 12.45 2.83
C LYS A 39 12.55 12.48 3.10
N ARG A 40 13.22 11.33 3.12
CA ARG A 40 14.69 11.27 3.26
C ARG A 40 15.41 11.93 2.10
N ALA A 41 14.97 11.69 0.86
CA ALA A 41 15.53 12.32 -0.32
C ALA A 41 15.36 13.85 -0.27
N TYR A 42 14.17 14.32 0.12
CA TYR A 42 13.88 15.74 0.27
C TYR A 42 14.81 16.41 1.30
N LEU A 43 14.89 15.85 2.50
CA LEU A 43 15.75 16.42 3.54
C LEU A 43 17.21 16.43 3.12
N THR A 44 17.69 15.35 2.49
CA THR A 44 19.07 15.30 1.98
C THR A 44 19.32 16.37 0.92
N LEU A 45 18.37 16.60 0.02
CA LEU A 45 18.46 17.64 -1.01
C LEU A 45 18.51 19.05 -0.39
N GLU A 46 17.68 19.32 0.61
CA GLU A 46 17.66 20.62 1.30
C GLU A 46 18.96 20.89 2.06
N GLU A 47 19.56 19.87 2.69
CA GLU A 47 20.88 19.99 3.31
C GLU A 47 21.98 20.23 2.26
N LEU A 48 21.97 19.49 1.15
CA LEU A 48 22.95 19.68 0.07
C LEU A 48 22.89 21.09 -0.52
N LYS A 49 21.69 21.66 -0.69
CA LYS A 49 21.51 23.03 -1.22
C LYS A 49 22.17 24.10 -0.36
N GLN A 50 22.30 23.88 0.95
CA GLN A 50 22.90 24.84 1.89
C GLN A 50 24.43 24.84 1.84
N LEU A 51 25.05 23.80 1.29
CA LEU A 51 26.50 23.71 1.15
C LEU A 51 27.00 24.59 0.01
N SER A 52 28.25 25.05 0.11
CA SER A 52 28.92 25.73 -1.00
C SER A 52 29.28 24.73 -2.11
N ASP A 53 29.43 25.21 -3.35
CA ASP A 53 29.67 24.34 -4.51
C ASP A 53 31.07 23.69 -4.52
N ASP A 54 32.01 24.25 -3.77
CA ASP A 54 33.37 23.74 -3.55
C ASP A 54 33.45 22.70 -2.40
N THR A 55 32.34 22.41 -1.73
CA THR A 55 32.30 21.42 -0.66
C THR A 55 32.52 20.00 -1.21
N ASN A 56 33.51 19.29 -0.66
CA ASN A 56 33.70 17.87 -0.95
C ASN A 56 32.50 17.05 -0.45
N THR A 57 31.77 16.42 -1.37
CA THR A 57 30.64 15.57 -1.04
C THR A 57 30.93 14.10 -1.35
N TYR A 58 30.36 13.19 -0.56
CA TYR A 58 30.62 11.75 -0.68
C TYR A 58 29.33 10.95 -0.76
N LYS A 59 29.28 10.00 -1.69
CA LYS A 59 28.18 9.04 -1.83
C LYS A 59 28.49 7.74 -1.11
N ALA A 60 27.55 7.26 -0.29
CA ALA A 60 27.66 5.95 0.33
C ALA A 60 27.38 4.83 -0.68
N ILE A 61 28.29 3.85 -0.76
CA ILE A 61 28.14 2.59 -1.51
C ILE A 61 28.46 1.45 -0.54
N GLY A 62 27.41 0.81 -0.01
CA GLY A 62 27.55 -0.17 1.07
C GLY A 62 28.18 0.45 2.32
N ARG A 63 29.40 0.01 2.66
CA ARG A 63 30.19 0.55 3.79
C ARG A 63 31.28 1.55 3.35
N THR A 64 31.37 1.84 2.06
CA THR A 64 32.37 2.74 1.48
C THR A 64 31.76 4.08 1.12
N PHE A 65 32.59 5.13 1.05
CA PHE A 65 32.19 6.48 0.66
C PHE A 65 33.08 6.94 -0.50
N VAL A 66 32.46 7.35 -1.60
CA VAL A 66 33.16 7.77 -2.82
C VAL A 66 32.94 9.26 -3.04
N LEU A 67 34.01 10.00 -3.35
CA LEU A 67 33.93 11.42 -3.68
C LEU A 67 33.10 11.60 -4.94
N GLU A 68 32.07 12.44 -4.87
CA GLU A 68 31.14 12.70 -5.96
C GLU A 68 30.80 14.20 -5.98
N PRO A 69 30.65 14.85 -7.15
CA PRO A 69 30.25 16.25 -7.19
C PRO A 69 28.87 16.47 -6.56
N LYS A 70 28.73 17.58 -5.81
CA LYS A 70 27.47 17.99 -5.17
C LYS A 70 26.29 17.98 -6.15
N ALA A 71 26.49 18.48 -7.36
CA ALA A 71 25.46 18.55 -8.41
C ALA A 71 24.91 17.17 -8.79
N VAL A 72 25.77 16.13 -8.83
CA VAL A 72 25.34 14.76 -9.12
C VAL A 72 24.47 14.23 -7.98
N LEU A 73 24.89 14.43 -6.73
CA LEU A 73 24.11 14.01 -5.56
C LEU A 73 22.75 14.71 -5.50
N MET A 74 22.69 16.00 -5.81
CA MET A 74 21.44 16.76 -5.87
C MET A 74 20.50 16.20 -6.93
N ASN A 75 21.00 15.97 -8.15
CA ASN A 75 20.21 15.37 -9.24
C ASN A 75 19.68 13.98 -8.87
N GLU A 76 20.47 13.17 -8.17
CA GLU A 76 20.02 11.86 -7.68
C GLU A 76 18.89 11.98 -6.65
N GLN A 77 18.97 12.94 -5.71
CA GLN A 77 17.88 13.15 -4.76
C GLN A 77 16.62 13.70 -5.43
N GLU A 78 16.77 14.63 -6.39
CA GLU A 78 15.64 15.13 -7.18
C GLU A 78 14.95 14.02 -7.98
N GLN A 79 15.73 13.13 -8.60
CA GLN A 79 15.16 11.99 -9.32
C GLN A 79 14.43 11.05 -8.36
N LYS A 80 15.03 10.73 -7.19
CA LYS A 80 14.36 9.92 -6.16
C LYS A 80 13.05 10.53 -5.66
N LEU A 81 12.97 11.86 -5.59
CA LEU A 81 11.72 12.55 -5.25
C LEU A 81 10.66 12.32 -6.33
N LYS A 82 10.99 12.60 -7.59
CA LYS A 82 10.06 12.43 -8.72
C LYS A 82 9.57 10.99 -8.86
N ASP A 83 10.49 10.03 -8.73
CA ASP A 83 10.18 8.60 -8.79
C ASP A 83 9.28 8.19 -7.61
N GLY A 84 9.59 8.69 -6.42
CA GLY A 84 8.79 8.47 -5.21
C GLY A 84 7.36 9.01 -5.34
N GLU A 85 7.20 10.21 -5.90
CA GLU A 85 5.88 10.82 -6.14
C GLU A 85 5.07 10.05 -7.17
N THR A 86 5.71 9.66 -8.28
CA THR A 86 5.08 8.85 -9.32
C THR A 86 4.63 7.49 -8.77
N ALA A 87 5.47 6.84 -7.97
CA ALA A 87 5.15 5.56 -7.34
C ALA A 87 4.01 5.70 -6.32
N ILE A 88 4.02 6.74 -5.48
CA ILE A 88 2.93 6.99 -4.51
C ILE A 88 1.62 7.23 -5.24
N ALA A 89 1.59 8.05 -6.31
CA ALA A 89 0.40 8.29 -7.09
C ALA A 89 -0.18 7.00 -7.70
N SER A 90 0.68 6.15 -8.26
CA SER A 90 0.25 4.84 -8.79
C SER A 90 -0.32 3.92 -7.69
N LEU A 91 0.33 3.86 -6.52
CA LEU A 91 -0.15 3.07 -5.39
C LEU A 91 -1.45 3.61 -4.80
N GLN A 92 -1.66 4.93 -4.80
CA GLN A 92 -2.92 5.55 -4.39
C GLN A 92 -4.07 5.14 -5.31
N THR A 93 -3.87 5.17 -6.63
CA THR A 93 -4.86 4.66 -7.59
C THR A 93 -5.17 3.17 -7.36
N SER A 94 -4.15 2.35 -7.09
CA SER A 94 -4.33 0.94 -6.77
C SER A 94 -5.11 0.74 -5.45
N LYS A 95 -4.82 1.55 -4.44
CA LYS A 95 -5.54 1.56 -3.16
C LYS A 95 -7.02 1.89 -3.36
N GLU A 96 -7.33 2.96 -4.09
CA GLU A 96 -8.72 3.38 -4.36
C GLU A 96 -9.50 2.30 -5.11
N TYR A 97 -8.87 1.63 -6.08
CA TYR A 97 -9.47 0.49 -6.77
C TYR A 97 -9.80 -0.66 -5.81
N LEU A 98 -8.86 -1.03 -4.94
CA LEU A 98 -9.07 -2.09 -3.95
C LEU A 98 -10.12 -1.70 -2.88
N GLU A 99 -10.22 -0.43 -2.52
CA GLU A 99 -11.25 0.07 -1.59
C GLU A 99 -12.64 -0.02 -2.22
N LYS A 100 -12.79 0.32 -3.51
CA LYS A 100 -14.05 0.11 -4.25
C LYS A 100 -14.41 -1.37 -4.34
N HIS A 101 -13.44 -2.22 -4.69
CA HIS A 101 -13.65 -3.67 -4.74
C HIS A 101 -14.03 -4.23 -3.36
N MET A 102 -13.45 -3.73 -2.27
CA MET A 102 -13.84 -4.13 -0.91
C MET A 102 -15.29 -3.76 -0.62
N ALA A 103 -15.72 -2.54 -0.95
CA ALA A 103 -17.09 -2.09 -0.76
C ALA A 103 -18.09 -2.96 -1.55
N GLU A 104 -17.73 -3.40 -2.76
CA GLU A 104 -18.53 -4.36 -3.55
C GLU A 104 -18.64 -5.72 -2.85
N VAL A 105 -17.52 -6.25 -2.32
CA VAL A 105 -17.51 -7.52 -1.56
C VAL A 105 -18.37 -7.42 -0.29
N GLU A 106 -18.30 -6.30 0.43
CA GLU A 106 -19.13 -6.03 1.62
C GLU A 106 -20.62 -5.93 1.28
N ASN A 107 -20.96 -5.28 0.16
CA ASN A 107 -22.35 -5.20 -0.31
C ASN A 107 -22.89 -6.60 -0.68
N ASN A 108 -22.11 -7.39 -1.41
CA ASN A 108 -22.49 -8.78 -1.75
C ASN A 108 -22.72 -9.62 -0.50
N LEU A 109 -21.87 -9.46 0.52
CA LEU A 109 -22.04 -10.13 1.81
C LEU A 109 -23.36 -9.72 2.47
N ARG A 110 -23.65 -8.42 2.50
CA ARG A 110 -24.87 -7.87 3.11
C ARG A 110 -26.12 -8.38 2.41
N GLU A 111 -26.14 -8.39 1.08
CA GLU A 111 -27.26 -8.90 0.29
C GLU A 111 -27.50 -10.39 0.56
N LEU A 112 -26.43 -11.20 0.59
CA LEU A 112 -26.52 -12.63 0.90
C LEU A 112 -27.15 -12.88 2.29
N LEU A 113 -26.73 -12.13 3.31
CA LEU A 113 -27.27 -12.25 4.67
C LEU A 113 -28.72 -11.75 4.80
N GLN A 114 -29.14 -10.81 3.94
CA GLN A 114 -30.54 -10.36 3.89
C GLN A 114 -31.44 -11.39 3.21
N GLN A 115 -30.94 -12.07 2.18
CA GLN A 115 -31.67 -13.15 1.50
C GLN A 115 -31.82 -14.38 2.39
N ASP A 116 -30.86 -14.67 3.25
CA ASP A 116 -30.88 -15.81 4.16
C ASP A 116 -30.48 -15.44 5.61
N PRO A 117 -31.46 -14.99 6.42
CA PRO A 117 -31.22 -14.71 7.84
C PRO A 117 -30.86 -15.95 8.68
N GLY A 118 -31.18 -17.15 8.19
CA GLY A 118 -30.84 -18.43 8.84
C GLY A 118 -29.34 -18.71 8.78
N LEU A 119 -28.72 -18.39 7.63
CA LEU A 119 -27.28 -18.48 7.42
C LEU A 119 -26.51 -17.61 8.44
N ALA A 120 -26.97 -16.38 8.69
CA ALA A 120 -26.35 -15.49 9.68
C ALA A 120 -26.31 -16.10 11.09
N ARG A 121 -27.39 -16.77 11.51
CA ARG A 121 -27.46 -17.47 12.81
C ARG A 121 -26.50 -18.66 12.86
N GLN A 122 -26.44 -19.46 11.80
CA GLN A 122 -25.54 -20.61 11.72
C GLN A 122 -24.06 -20.20 11.77
N ILE A 123 -23.69 -19.12 11.08
CA ILE A 123 -22.33 -18.57 11.12
C ILE A 123 -21.96 -18.13 12.54
N MET A 124 -22.84 -17.39 13.22
CA MET A 124 -22.60 -16.95 14.60
C MET A 124 -22.40 -18.12 15.56
N THR A 125 -23.11 -19.24 15.37
CA THR A 125 -22.92 -20.44 16.19
C THR A 125 -21.63 -21.20 15.87
N MET A 126 -21.13 -21.13 14.63
CA MET A 126 -19.88 -21.78 14.21
C MET A 126 -18.63 -21.03 14.69
N SER A 127 -18.70 -19.71 14.83
CA SER A 127 -17.55 -18.88 15.25
C SER A 127 -17.28 -18.90 16.77
N VAL A 128 -18.13 -19.55 17.57
CA VAL A 128 -18.07 -19.59 19.04
C VAL A 128 -17.64 -20.99 19.57
N ALA A 129 -17.32 -21.93 18.67
CA ALA A 129 -16.82 -23.27 19.01
C ALA A 129 -15.30 -23.40 18.77
#